data_AF-A0A2E9I7I6-F1
#
_entry.id   AF-A0A2E9I7I6-F1
#
_cell.length_a   1.000
_cell.length_b   1.000
_cell.length_c   1.000
_cell.angle_alpha   90.00
_cell.angle_beta   90.00
_cell.angle_gamma   90.00
#
_symmetry.space_group_name_H-M   'P 1'
#
loop_
_entity.id
_entity.type
_entity.pdbx_description
1 polymer ?
#
loop_
_entity_poly.entity_id
_entity_poly.type
_entity_poly.pdbx_seq_one_letter_code
_entity_poly.pdbx_strand_id
1 'polypeptide(L)'
;MYKFFGATLINLMTAGTAYAATIETVGPIQTDPALGCSLKVSGQIQSGDADELLELLQTETAKVDNFPSPQTDSQVVLCLESPGGSFAEAIAMAHVIYDNAVTTRVDPGAECLSACAVAFMGGNLDTRSGQGWKSSRYVHPTSRLGFHAPALVLPEGQFTRDDVQRAYGIAIQAVGMISQDARKLRMSQDVLTRMFNHTGDDFHYVQRIDHLKAYGLQLYGYDVPPMSSAATNTACWNAWRWYADLPRETDTLSDFQAFTASFQISRSNGLPEFFPFDGSLFCKHQEQAFGGGNLDRVVQSELTNFADIRLDSYHPQWIRYPGPMPLVDIRPGNQRDF
;
A
#
# COMPACT_ATOMS: atom_id res chain seq x y z
N MET A 1 3.45 53.24 -45.47
CA MET A 1 2.91 51.88 -45.21
C MET A 1 4.12 50.99 -45.03
N TYR A 2 4.47 50.39 -43.89
CA TYR A 2 3.67 49.68 -42.89
C TYR A 2 4.27 49.89 -41.49
N LYS A 3 3.43 50.11 -40.47
CA LYS A 3 3.80 50.05 -39.05
C LYS A 3 3.52 48.63 -38.55
N PHE A 4 4.54 47.90 -38.08
CA PHE A 4 4.36 46.65 -37.35
C PHE A 4 4.04 46.97 -35.89
N PHE A 5 2.80 46.74 -35.48
CA PHE A 5 2.41 46.66 -34.07
C PHE A 5 2.77 45.27 -33.56
N GLY A 6 3.77 45.17 -32.69
CA GLY A 6 4.03 43.97 -31.90
C GLY A 6 2.99 43.86 -30.79
N ALA A 7 2.05 42.92 -30.92
CA ALA A 7 1.12 42.59 -29.86
C ALA A 7 1.84 41.70 -28.83
N THR A 8 2.12 42.26 -27.67
CA THR A 8 2.58 41.50 -26.50
C THR A 8 1.41 40.66 -26.00
N LEU A 9 1.45 39.35 -26.27
CA LEU A 9 0.55 38.37 -25.65
C LEU A 9 0.90 38.26 -24.17
N ILE A 10 0.10 38.91 -23.33
CA ILE A 10 0.08 38.66 -21.89
C ILE A 10 -0.59 37.29 -21.71
N ASN A 11 0.21 36.25 -21.51
CA ASN A 11 -0.29 34.98 -21.00
C ASN A 11 -0.74 35.22 -19.54
N LEU A 12 -2.03 35.39 -19.34
CA LEU A 12 -2.65 35.23 -18.02
C LEU A 12 -2.49 33.75 -17.64
N MET A 13 -1.47 33.44 -16.84
CA MET A 13 -1.51 32.20 -16.06
C MET A 13 -2.62 32.34 -15.05
N THR A 14 -3.76 31.69 -15.30
CA THR A 14 -4.79 31.49 -14.30
C THR A 14 -4.17 30.62 -13.20
N ALA A 15 -3.79 31.23 -12.09
CA ALA A 15 -3.53 30.52 -10.85
C ALA A 15 -4.83 29.76 -10.50
N GLY A 16 -4.82 28.44 -10.67
CA GLY A 16 -5.95 27.61 -10.28
C GLY A 16 -6.21 27.82 -8.80
N THR A 17 -7.43 28.22 -8.44
CA THR A 17 -7.89 28.16 -7.07
C THR A 17 -7.77 26.71 -6.62
N ALA A 18 -6.90 26.44 -5.64
CA ALA A 18 -6.79 25.12 -5.04
C ALA A 18 -8.14 24.81 -4.36
N TYR A 19 -8.95 23.98 -5.01
CA TYR A 19 -10.19 23.48 -4.45
C TYR A 19 -9.86 22.37 -3.44
N ALA A 20 -10.69 22.26 -2.40
CA ALA A 20 -10.71 21.11 -1.49
C ALA A 20 -10.93 19.80 -2.27
N ALA A 21 -10.67 18.66 -1.64
CA ALA A 21 -10.91 17.39 -2.31
C ALA A 21 -12.41 17.24 -2.60
N THR A 22 -12.73 16.69 -3.76
CA THR A 22 -14.10 16.29 -4.07
C THR A 22 -14.39 14.96 -3.41
N ILE A 23 -15.38 14.92 -2.51
CA ILE A 23 -15.83 13.72 -1.81
C ILE A 23 -17.25 13.39 -2.27
N GLU A 24 -17.45 12.21 -2.85
CA GLU A 24 -18.73 11.87 -3.47
C GLU A 24 -19.12 10.39 -3.30
N THR A 25 -20.42 10.14 -3.28
CA THR A 25 -20.98 8.78 -3.34
C THR A 25 -20.96 8.30 -4.79
N VAL A 26 -20.21 7.22 -5.05
CA VAL A 26 -20.00 6.67 -6.41
C VAL A 26 -20.68 5.32 -6.62
N GLY A 27 -21.17 4.70 -5.56
CA GLY A 27 -21.79 3.38 -5.65
C GLY A 27 -22.41 2.92 -4.34
N PRO A 28 -23.02 1.73 -4.32
CA PRO A 28 -23.59 1.16 -3.12
C PRO A 28 -22.49 0.75 -2.11
N ILE A 29 -22.92 0.49 -0.88
CA ILE A 29 -22.13 -0.28 0.10
C ILE A 29 -21.82 -1.65 -0.49
N GLN A 30 -20.58 -2.09 -0.35
CA GLN A 30 -20.05 -3.28 -1.02
C GLN A 30 -20.07 -4.49 -0.08
N THR A 31 -20.24 -5.69 -0.63
CA THR A 31 -19.98 -6.94 0.09
C THR A 31 -18.62 -7.56 -0.26
N ASP A 32 -17.98 -7.03 -1.31
CA ASP A 32 -16.63 -7.39 -1.72
C ASP A 32 -15.88 -6.11 -2.15
N PRO A 33 -14.84 -5.69 -1.42
CA PRO A 33 -14.04 -4.52 -1.76
C PRO A 33 -13.34 -4.58 -3.12
N ALA A 34 -13.22 -5.76 -3.73
CA ALA A 34 -12.66 -5.93 -5.07
C ALA A 34 -13.62 -5.45 -6.18
N LEU A 35 -14.93 -5.37 -5.92
CA LEU A 35 -15.95 -5.09 -6.95
C LEU A 35 -16.16 -3.61 -7.25
N GLY A 36 -15.87 -2.70 -6.32
CA GLY A 36 -16.05 -1.27 -6.54
C GLY A 36 -15.97 -0.45 -5.26
N CYS A 37 -16.32 0.83 -5.38
CA CYS A 37 -16.31 1.78 -4.29
C CYS A 37 -17.72 2.30 -3.97
N SER A 38 -17.93 2.63 -2.70
CA SER A 38 -19.13 3.31 -2.21
C SER A 38 -18.93 4.82 -2.27
N LEU A 39 -17.75 5.26 -1.83
CA LEU A 39 -17.34 6.66 -1.79
C LEU A 39 -16.03 6.86 -2.57
N LYS A 40 -15.78 8.07 -3.05
CA LYS A 40 -14.52 8.47 -3.68
C LYS A 40 -14.06 9.82 -3.15
N VAL A 41 -12.77 9.94 -2.84
CA VAL A 41 -12.08 11.22 -2.64
C VAL A 41 -11.16 11.47 -3.82
N SER A 42 -11.27 12.65 -4.44
CA SER A 42 -10.38 13.06 -5.52
C SER A 42 -9.88 14.50 -5.39
N GLY A 43 -8.65 14.77 -5.83
CA GLY A 43 -8.06 16.11 -5.75
C GLY A 43 -7.26 16.36 -4.48
N GLN A 44 -6.86 17.61 -4.24
CA GLN A 44 -5.94 17.95 -3.15
C GLN A 44 -6.64 17.93 -1.79
N ILE A 45 -6.07 17.23 -0.81
CA ILE A 45 -6.61 17.17 0.56
C ILE A 45 -6.41 18.52 1.26
N GLN A 46 -7.49 19.11 1.77
CA GLN A 46 -7.52 20.42 2.43
C GLN A 46 -8.33 20.36 3.73
N SER A 47 -8.15 21.39 4.58
CA SER A 47 -8.88 21.46 5.85
C SER A 47 -10.40 21.34 5.67
N GLY A 48 -11.03 20.42 6.41
CA GLY A 48 -12.48 20.18 6.38
C GLY A 48 -12.90 18.90 5.64
N ASP A 49 -12.02 18.32 4.82
CA ASP A 49 -12.29 17.08 4.09
C ASP A 49 -12.61 15.88 5.02
N ALA A 50 -12.03 15.83 6.22
CA ALA A 50 -12.32 14.78 7.20
C ALA A 50 -13.75 14.88 7.76
N ASP A 51 -14.22 16.11 8.02
CA ASP A 51 -15.57 16.35 8.49
C ASP A 51 -16.59 16.05 7.38
N GLU A 52 -16.33 16.49 6.15
CA GLU A 52 -17.16 16.18 4.98
C GLU A 52 -17.23 14.66 4.73
N LEU A 53 -16.10 13.95 4.83
CA LEU A 53 -16.06 12.49 4.74
C LEU A 53 -16.93 11.84 5.82
N LEU A 54 -16.85 12.31 7.07
CA LEU A 54 -17.62 11.77 8.18
C LEU A 54 -19.14 11.98 7.97
N GLU A 55 -19.55 13.17 7.52
CA GLU A 55 -20.95 13.48 7.23
C GLU A 55 -21.50 12.59 6.12
N LEU A 56 -20.73 12.38 5.05
CA LEU A 56 -21.13 11.52 3.94
C LEU A 56 -21.20 10.05 4.36
N LEU A 57 -20.23 9.58 5.16
CA LEU A 57 -20.24 8.23 5.74
C LEU A 57 -21.50 8.00 6.58
N GLN A 58 -21.85 8.94 7.46
CA GLN A 58 -23.06 8.84 8.27
C GLN A 58 -24.31 8.82 7.41
N THR A 59 -24.34 9.62 6.34
CA THR A 59 -25.47 9.67 5.40
C THR A 59 -25.64 8.35 4.64
N GLU A 60 -24.56 7.76 4.13
CA GLU A 60 -24.65 6.49 3.39
C GLU A 60 -24.95 5.30 4.30
N THR A 61 -24.34 5.25 5.48
CA THR A 61 -24.56 4.15 6.42
C THR A 61 -25.96 4.16 7.03
N ALA A 62 -26.58 5.34 7.20
CA ALA A 62 -27.96 5.46 7.64
C ALA A 62 -28.99 4.93 6.62
N LYS A 63 -28.61 4.75 5.34
CA LYS A 63 -29.48 4.14 4.31
C LYS A 63 -29.56 2.62 4.41
N VAL A 64 -28.69 2.00 5.22
CA VAL A 64 -28.61 0.56 5.39
C VAL A 64 -29.04 0.18 6.79
N ASP A 65 -30.13 -0.59 6.89
CA ASP A 65 -30.64 -1.06 8.17
C ASP A 65 -29.58 -1.88 8.92
N ASN A 66 -29.38 -1.53 10.20
CA ASN A 66 -28.42 -2.17 11.10
C ASN A 66 -26.96 -2.11 10.62
N PHE A 67 -26.53 -1.09 9.88
CA PHE A 67 -25.13 -0.98 9.46
C PHE A 67 -24.16 -0.73 10.63
N PRO A 68 -23.00 -1.42 10.67
CA PRO A 68 -22.66 -2.58 9.85
C PRO A 68 -23.51 -3.79 10.28
N SER A 69 -24.13 -4.51 9.35
CA SER A 69 -25.03 -5.62 9.72
C SER A 69 -24.22 -6.83 10.18
N PRO A 70 -24.52 -7.45 11.33
CA PRO A 70 -23.86 -8.68 11.76
C PRO A 70 -24.09 -9.86 10.81
N GLN A 71 -25.07 -9.76 9.90
CA GLN A 71 -25.43 -10.82 8.95
C GLN A 71 -24.88 -10.58 7.54
N THR A 72 -24.29 -9.42 7.26
CA THR A 72 -23.74 -9.13 5.93
C THR A 72 -22.30 -8.67 6.05
N ASP A 73 -21.43 -9.13 5.13
CA ASP A 73 -20.06 -8.62 4.98
C ASP A 73 -20.04 -7.21 4.36
N SER A 74 -21.04 -6.39 4.68
CA SER A 74 -21.22 -5.06 4.11
C SER A 74 -20.20 -4.07 4.65
N GLN A 75 -19.51 -3.40 3.74
CA GLN A 75 -18.42 -2.49 4.03
C GLN A 75 -18.56 -1.24 3.17
N VAL A 76 -18.30 -0.08 3.77
CA VAL A 76 -18.04 1.12 2.96
C VAL A 76 -16.64 0.97 2.38
N VAL A 77 -16.52 1.13 1.06
CA VAL A 77 -15.24 1.13 0.37
C VAL A 77 -14.97 2.54 -0.15
N LEU A 78 -13.88 3.14 0.31
CA LEU A 78 -13.44 4.49 -0.05
C LEU A 78 -12.31 4.41 -1.07
N CYS A 79 -12.61 4.81 -2.31
CA CYS A 79 -11.60 5.02 -3.34
C CYS A 79 -10.84 6.34 -3.08
N LEU A 80 -9.52 6.28 -3.08
CA LEU A 80 -8.65 7.44 -2.85
C LEU A 80 -7.81 7.72 -4.11
N GLU A 81 -7.98 8.92 -4.68
CA GLU A 81 -7.26 9.39 -5.86
C GLU A 81 -6.79 10.84 -5.64
N SER A 82 -5.65 11.02 -4.99
CA SER A 82 -5.19 12.35 -4.57
C SER A 82 -3.67 12.48 -4.62
N PRO A 83 -3.13 13.64 -5.07
CA PRO A 83 -1.71 13.95 -4.96
C PRO A 83 -1.26 14.22 -3.51
N GLY A 84 -2.19 14.21 -2.55
CA GLY A 84 -1.96 14.60 -1.16
C GLY A 84 -2.43 16.01 -0.86
N GLY A 85 -1.78 16.69 0.08
CA GLY A 85 -2.21 18.00 0.57
C GLY A 85 -1.91 18.19 2.06
N SER A 86 -2.88 18.67 2.82
CA SER A 86 -2.76 18.90 4.25
C SER A 86 -2.47 17.60 5.01
N PHE A 87 -1.27 17.50 5.59
CA PHE A 87 -0.85 16.32 6.34
C PHE A 87 -1.69 16.12 7.62
N ALA A 88 -1.99 17.21 8.32
CA ALA A 88 -2.84 17.16 9.51
C ALA A 88 -4.26 16.70 9.17
N GLU A 89 -4.79 17.17 8.03
CA GLU A 89 -6.12 16.72 7.57
C GLU A 89 -6.11 15.24 7.21
N ALA A 90 -5.09 14.77 6.49
CA ALA A 90 -4.98 13.36 6.15
C ALA A 90 -4.94 12.44 7.37
N ILE A 91 -4.33 12.89 8.48
CA ILE A 91 -4.39 12.15 9.75
C ILE A 91 -5.81 12.14 10.30
N ALA A 92 -6.52 13.27 10.28
CA ALA A 92 -7.92 13.34 10.68
C ALA A 92 -8.81 12.42 9.82
N MET A 93 -8.62 12.43 8.49
CA MET A 93 -9.28 11.50 7.57
C MET A 93 -8.93 10.05 7.91
N ALA A 94 -7.66 9.73 8.20
CA ALA A 94 -7.25 8.38 8.59
C ALA A 94 -7.97 7.91 9.87
N HIS A 95 -8.24 8.82 10.81
CA HIS A 95 -9.01 8.51 12.01
C HIS A 95 -10.48 8.28 11.67
N VAL A 96 -11.10 9.13 10.85
CA VAL A 96 -12.47 8.94 10.38
C VAL A 96 -12.61 7.57 9.69
N ILE A 97 -11.70 7.23 8.79
CA ILE A 97 -11.68 5.95 8.09
C ILE A 97 -11.54 4.79 9.09
N TYR A 98 -10.57 4.88 10.01
CA TYR A 98 -10.30 3.82 10.98
C TYR A 98 -11.47 3.62 11.96
N ASP A 99 -11.98 4.70 12.55
CA ASP A 99 -12.98 4.63 13.62
C ASP A 99 -14.35 4.19 13.09
N ASN A 100 -14.59 4.30 11.78
CA ASN A 100 -15.82 3.89 11.11
C ASN A 100 -15.71 2.58 10.31
N ALA A 101 -14.63 1.79 10.48
CA ALA A 101 -14.44 0.51 9.80
C ALA A 101 -14.55 0.60 8.27
N VAL A 102 -13.95 1.64 7.69
CA VAL A 102 -13.97 1.89 6.25
C VAL A 102 -12.80 1.18 5.59
N THR A 103 -13.11 0.42 4.53
CA THR A 103 -12.09 -0.17 3.67
C THR A 103 -11.55 0.89 2.70
N THR A 104 -10.24 1.03 2.58
CA THR A 104 -9.63 1.96 1.61
C THR A 104 -9.21 1.23 0.34
N ARG A 105 -9.23 1.93 -0.79
CA ARG A 105 -8.89 1.38 -2.10
C ARG A 105 -8.22 2.41 -3.00
N VAL A 106 -7.23 1.99 -3.80
CA VAL A 106 -6.67 2.78 -4.91
C VAL A 106 -6.94 2.07 -6.23
N ASP A 107 -7.71 2.74 -7.09
CA ASP A 107 -8.22 2.20 -8.34
C ASP A 107 -7.17 2.00 -9.45
N PRO A 108 -7.46 1.22 -10.51
CA PRO A 108 -6.55 1.03 -11.62
C PRO A 108 -6.11 2.37 -12.23
N GLY A 109 -4.80 2.61 -12.28
CA GLY A 109 -4.23 3.86 -12.82
C GLY A 109 -4.39 5.09 -11.93
N ALA A 110 -5.10 4.98 -10.81
CA ALA A 110 -5.21 6.07 -9.84
C ALA A 110 -3.93 6.21 -9.01
N GLU A 111 -3.70 7.41 -8.49
CA GLU A 111 -2.58 7.73 -7.62
C GLU A 111 -3.09 8.21 -6.25
N CYS A 112 -2.48 7.72 -5.19
CA CYS A 112 -2.70 8.18 -3.83
C CYS A 112 -1.34 8.47 -3.19
N LEU A 113 -0.93 9.73 -3.23
CA LEU A 113 0.41 10.18 -2.91
C LEU A 113 0.43 11.05 -1.65
N SER A 114 1.58 11.09 -0.97
CA SER A 114 1.82 12.01 0.14
C SER A 114 0.77 11.84 1.26
N ALA A 115 0.09 12.93 1.64
CA ALA A 115 -0.99 12.93 2.62
C ALA A 115 -2.11 11.92 2.29
N CYS A 116 -2.43 11.70 1.01
CA CYS A 116 -3.40 10.67 0.63
C CYS A 116 -2.99 9.28 1.10
N ALA A 117 -1.71 8.93 0.92
CA ALA A 117 -1.19 7.64 1.34
C ALA A 117 -1.29 7.45 2.86
N VAL A 118 -1.21 8.53 3.64
CA VAL A 118 -1.45 8.50 5.09
C VAL A 118 -2.93 8.28 5.42
N ALA A 119 -3.85 8.99 4.76
CA ALA A 119 -5.29 8.77 4.90
C ALA A 119 -5.66 7.32 4.54
N PHE A 120 -5.08 6.79 3.48
CA PHE A 120 -5.25 5.41 3.02
C PHE A 120 -4.89 4.37 4.10
N MET A 121 -3.89 4.64 4.95
CA MET A 121 -3.54 3.77 6.08
C MET A 121 -4.61 3.75 7.19
N GLY A 122 -5.62 4.61 7.16
CA GLY A 122 -6.80 4.47 8.00
C GLY A 122 -7.59 3.19 7.74
N GLY A 123 -7.47 2.62 6.52
CA GLY A 123 -8.30 1.51 6.06
C GLY A 123 -8.25 0.28 6.96
N ASN A 124 -9.41 -0.07 7.51
CA ASN A 124 -9.55 -1.17 8.45
C ASN A 124 -10.96 -1.76 8.40
N LEU A 125 -11.10 -2.94 9.02
CA LEU A 125 -12.36 -3.63 9.20
C LEU A 125 -12.41 -4.18 10.62
N ASP A 126 -13.53 -4.03 11.29
CA ASP A 126 -13.79 -4.81 12.51
C ASP A 126 -14.22 -6.23 12.09
N THR A 127 -13.39 -7.22 12.38
CA THR A 127 -13.65 -8.61 11.97
C THR A 127 -14.79 -9.27 12.73
N ARG A 128 -15.33 -8.63 13.79
CA ARG A 128 -16.53 -9.02 14.58
C ARG A 128 -16.58 -10.46 15.10
N SER A 129 -15.55 -11.25 14.85
CA SER A 129 -15.35 -12.65 15.26
C SER A 129 -14.61 -12.77 16.59
N GLY A 130 -14.47 -11.65 17.33
CA GLY A 130 -13.62 -11.56 18.52
C GLY A 130 -12.13 -11.44 18.22
N GLN A 131 -11.72 -11.44 16.94
CA GLN A 131 -10.33 -11.27 16.51
C GLN A 131 -9.89 -9.79 16.42
N GLY A 132 -10.83 -8.86 16.60
CA GLY A 132 -10.59 -7.41 16.64
C GLY A 132 -10.45 -6.78 15.24
N TRP A 133 -9.84 -5.60 15.20
CA TRP A 133 -9.61 -4.87 13.96
C TRP A 133 -8.62 -5.62 13.04
N LYS A 134 -8.84 -5.59 11.73
CA LYS A 134 -7.90 -6.04 10.69
C LYS A 134 -7.66 -4.88 9.70
N SER A 135 -6.46 -4.78 9.14
CA SER A 135 -6.23 -3.84 8.03
C SER A 135 -7.10 -4.26 6.84
N SER A 136 -7.74 -3.28 6.20
CA SER A 136 -8.59 -3.49 5.02
C SER A 136 -8.28 -2.39 4.02
N ARG A 137 -7.33 -2.67 3.12
CA ARG A 137 -6.62 -1.70 2.30
C ARG A 137 -6.29 -2.33 0.95
N TYR A 138 -6.95 -1.91 -0.11
CA TYR A 138 -6.85 -2.53 -1.42
C TYR A 138 -6.07 -1.65 -2.40
N VAL A 139 -5.18 -2.25 -3.18
CA VAL A 139 -4.45 -1.56 -4.25
C VAL A 139 -4.52 -2.38 -5.53
N HIS A 140 -4.73 -1.70 -6.66
CA HIS A 140 -4.61 -2.34 -7.96
C HIS A 140 -3.14 -2.41 -8.38
N PRO A 141 -2.68 -3.45 -9.10
CA PRO A 141 -1.29 -3.54 -9.59
C PRO A 141 -0.83 -2.35 -10.46
N THR A 142 -1.76 -1.65 -11.11
CA THR A 142 -1.46 -0.47 -11.94
C THR A 142 -1.66 0.86 -11.23
N SER A 143 -2.06 0.84 -9.95
CA SER A 143 -2.18 2.04 -9.13
C SER A 143 -0.82 2.51 -8.60
N ARG A 144 -0.75 3.75 -8.09
CA ARG A 144 0.45 4.27 -7.42
C ARG A 144 0.11 4.76 -6.02
N LEU A 145 0.58 4.02 -5.02
CA LEU A 145 0.56 4.43 -3.61
C LEU A 145 1.97 4.88 -3.21
N GLY A 146 2.12 6.13 -2.79
CA GLY A 146 3.44 6.75 -2.55
C GLY A 146 3.52 7.51 -1.24
N PHE A 147 4.52 7.19 -0.42
CA PHE A 147 4.76 7.81 0.89
C PHE A 147 6.02 8.68 0.84
N HIS A 148 5.99 9.83 1.50
CA HIS A 148 7.20 10.61 1.78
C HIS A 148 7.02 11.38 3.09
N ALA A 149 8.10 11.97 3.60
CA ALA A 149 8.08 12.78 4.82
C ALA A 149 7.15 13.99 4.65
N PRO A 150 6.43 14.42 5.71
CA PRO A 150 5.61 15.64 5.64
C PRO A 150 6.42 16.81 5.08
N ALA A 151 5.97 17.37 3.97
CA ALA A 151 6.63 18.49 3.31
C ALA A 151 5.88 19.79 3.60
N LEU A 152 6.63 20.86 3.77
CA LEU A 152 6.06 22.20 3.81
C LEU A 152 6.31 22.87 2.46
N VAL A 153 5.24 23.28 1.79
CA VAL A 153 5.34 24.08 0.57
C VAL A 153 5.47 25.54 0.97
N LEU A 154 6.62 26.13 0.66
CA LEU A 154 6.88 27.55 0.87
C LEU A 154 6.94 28.26 -0.50
N PRO A 155 6.34 29.45 -0.66
CA PRO A 155 6.45 30.21 -1.90
C PRO A 155 7.91 30.65 -2.14
N GLU A 156 8.34 30.80 -3.38
CA GLU A 156 9.69 31.33 -3.63
C GLU A 156 9.86 32.73 -3.01
N GLY A 157 10.97 32.95 -2.30
CA GLY A 157 11.22 34.25 -1.65
C GLY A 157 12.33 34.24 -0.61
N GLN A 158 12.53 35.42 0.00
CA GLN A 158 13.39 35.57 1.18
C GLN A 158 12.57 35.38 2.45
N PHE A 159 13.06 34.52 3.34
CA PHE A 159 12.40 34.19 4.60
C PHE A 159 13.15 34.77 5.79
N THR A 160 12.41 35.22 6.80
CA THR A 160 13.00 35.64 8.08
C THR A 160 13.40 34.42 8.92
N ARG A 161 14.19 34.65 9.98
CA ARG A 161 14.48 33.62 10.99
C ARG A 161 13.19 33.02 11.57
N ASP A 162 12.20 33.87 11.84
CA ASP A 162 10.95 33.46 12.45
C ASP A 162 10.11 32.59 11.49
N ASP A 163 10.17 32.86 10.19
CA ASP A 163 9.50 32.05 9.17
C ASP A 163 10.11 30.66 9.10
N VAL A 164 11.44 30.57 9.06
CA VAL A 164 12.16 29.28 9.04
C VAL A 164 11.92 28.50 10.35
N GLN A 165 11.95 29.17 11.49
CA GLN A 165 11.70 28.53 12.79
C GLN A 165 10.27 28.00 12.89
N ARG A 166 9.28 28.75 12.39
CA ARG A 166 7.87 28.32 12.34
C ARG A 166 7.70 27.14 11.40
N ALA A 167 8.27 27.22 10.20
CA ALA A 167 8.24 26.15 9.20
C ALA A 167 8.81 24.83 9.74
N TYR A 168 9.98 24.90 10.38
CA TYR A 168 10.62 23.74 11.00
C TYR A 168 9.77 23.17 12.15
N GLY A 169 9.18 24.05 12.98
CA GLY A 169 8.27 23.64 14.05
C GLY A 169 7.05 22.85 13.53
N ILE A 170 6.44 23.31 12.43
CA ILE A 170 5.32 22.62 11.78
C ILE A 170 5.74 21.24 11.27
N ALA A 171 6.91 21.14 10.61
CA ALA A 171 7.41 19.85 10.11
C ALA A 171 7.64 18.84 11.24
N ILE A 172 8.28 19.26 12.35
CA ILE A 172 8.49 18.39 13.52
C ILE A 172 7.17 17.98 14.18
N GLN A 173 6.21 18.90 14.26
CA GLN A 173 4.88 18.59 14.77
C GLN A 173 4.17 17.53 13.91
N ALA A 174 4.26 17.63 12.58
CA ALA A 174 3.70 16.64 11.67
C ALA A 174 4.32 15.24 11.87
N VAL A 175 5.64 15.16 12.01
CA VAL A 175 6.33 13.90 12.37
C VAL A 175 5.85 13.36 13.71
N GLY A 176 5.64 14.24 14.70
CA GLY A 176 5.09 13.89 16.01
C GLY A 176 3.68 13.31 15.92
N MET A 177 2.80 13.91 15.12
CA MET A 177 1.41 13.44 14.93
C MET A 177 1.38 12.02 14.37
N ILE A 178 2.05 11.77 13.24
CA ILE A 178 2.03 10.42 12.65
C ILE A 178 2.74 9.38 13.53
N SER A 179 3.76 9.78 14.29
CA SER A 179 4.43 8.87 15.24
C SER A 179 3.51 8.46 16.40
N GLN A 180 2.62 9.35 16.85
CA GLN A 180 1.61 9.03 17.87
C GLN A 180 0.56 8.05 17.34
N ASP A 181 0.18 8.21 16.07
CA ASP A 181 -0.85 7.41 15.42
C ASP A 181 -0.35 6.14 14.76
N ALA A 182 0.95 5.96 14.63
CA ALA A 182 1.58 4.81 13.98
C ALA A 182 1.01 3.46 14.46
N ARG A 183 0.77 3.32 15.76
CA ARG A 183 0.16 2.09 16.32
C ARG A 183 -1.29 1.91 15.88
N LYS A 184 -2.09 2.98 15.89
CA LYS A 184 -3.50 2.96 15.45
C LYS A 184 -3.57 2.62 13.96
N LEU A 185 -2.77 3.30 13.14
CA LEU A 185 -2.68 3.10 11.69
C LEU A 185 -1.85 1.88 11.28
N ARG A 186 -1.35 1.09 12.24
CA ARG A 186 -0.55 -0.13 12.02
C ARG A 186 0.65 0.11 11.09
N MET A 187 1.28 1.25 11.25
CA MET A 187 2.53 1.59 10.57
C MET A 187 3.68 1.09 11.44
N SER A 188 4.43 0.12 10.94
CA SER A 188 5.64 -0.34 11.60
C SER A 188 6.71 0.76 11.60
N GLN A 189 7.73 0.62 12.47
CA GLN A 189 8.86 1.54 12.46
C GLN A 189 9.60 1.53 11.10
N ASP A 190 9.67 0.39 10.42
CA ASP A 190 10.23 0.28 9.06
C ASP A 190 9.41 1.08 8.05
N VAL A 191 8.08 0.98 8.08
CA VAL A 191 7.18 1.77 7.22
C VAL A 191 7.38 3.28 7.44
N LEU A 192 7.42 3.71 8.70
CA LEU A 192 7.68 5.12 9.02
C LEU A 192 9.06 5.57 8.55
N THR A 193 10.09 4.75 8.76
CA THR A 193 11.47 5.06 8.37
C THR A 193 11.57 5.19 6.85
N ARG A 194 10.96 4.28 6.09
CA ARG A 194 10.90 4.37 4.62
C ARG A 194 10.19 5.63 4.17
N MET A 195 9.07 5.99 4.78
CA MET A 195 8.39 7.25 4.50
C MET A 195 9.29 8.47 4.79
N PHE A 196 9.90 8.53 5.97
CA PHE A 196 10.69 9.69 6.40
C PHE A 196 12.02 9.86 5.63
N ASN A 197 12.52 8.80 5.00
CA ASN A 197 13.72 8.85 4.17
C ASN A 197 13.50 9.43 2.76
N HIS A 198 12.26 9.75 2.38
CA HIS A 198 11.94 10.38 1.09
C HIS A 198 11.38 11.79 1.36
N THR A 199 11.79 12.79 0.57
CA THR A 199 11.43 14.20 0.79
C THR A 199 11.17 14.93 -0.51
N GLY A 200 10.35 15.99 -0.49
CA GLY A 200 10.02 16.75 -1.70
C GLY A 200 9.23 15.90 -2.69
N ASP A 201 9.67 15.85 -3.95
CA ASP A 201 9.03 15.06 -5.01
C ASP A 201 9.54 13.60 -5.06
N ASP A 202 10.38 13.19 -4.11
CA ASP A 202 10.82 11.80 -3.95
C ASP A 202 9.83 11.02 -3.09
N PHE A 203 9.49 9.80 -3.50
CA PHE A 203 8.48 8.96 -2.86
C PHE A 203 8.96 7.52 -2.68
N HIS A 204 8.64 6.97 -1.52
CA HIS A 204 8.61 5.53 -1.33
C HIS A 204 7.33 4.96 -1.94
N TYR A 205 7.44 4.40 -3.15
CA TYR A 205 6.30 3.74 -3.81
C TYR A 205 6.08 2.31 -3.31
N VAL A 206 4.82 1.99 -2.99
CA VAL A 206 4.39 0.64 -2.64
C VAL A 206 4.06 -0.13 -3.91
N GLN A 207 5.10 -0.69 -4.53
CA GLN A 207 4.96 -1.42 -5.80
C GLN A 207 5.36 -2.90 -5.70
N ARG A 208 5.92 -3.35 -4.58
CA ARG A 208 6.48 -4.69 -4.46
C ARG A 208 5.65 -5.59 -3.56
N ILE A 209 5.74 -6.90 -3.81
CA ILE A 209 5.08 -7.94 -3.01
C ILE A 209 5.46 -7.81 -1.53
N ASP A 210 6.74 -7.58 -1.20
CA ASP A 210 7.18 -7.43 0.19
C ASP A 210 6.51 -6.26 0.93
N HIS A 211 6.05 -5.25 0.21
CA HIS A 211 5.30 -4.14 0.81
C HIS A 211 3.86 -4.52 1.20
N LEU A 212 3.26 -5.53 0.57
CA LEU A 212 1.87 -5.90 0.87
C LEU A 212 1.70 -6.27 2.34
N LYS A 213 2.58 -7.12 2.88
CA LYS A 213 2.58 -7.45 4.30
C LYS A 213 2.93 -6.25 5.17
N ALA A 214 4.00 -5.52 4.83
CA ALA A 214 4.48 -4.40 5.65
C ALA A 214 3.44 -3.29 5.83
N TYR A 215 2.62 -3.06 4.81
CA TYR A 215 1.57 -2.03 4.79
C TYR A 215 0.16 -2.58 5.03
N GLY A 216 0.01 -3.90 5.20
CA GLY A 216 -1.28 -4.57 5.43
C GLY A 216 -2.24 -4.46 4.24
N LEU A 217 -1.71 -4.56 3.02
CA LEU A 217 -2.42 -4.35 1.76
C LEU A 217 -2.97 -5.63 1.19
N GLN A 218 -4.02 -5.46 0.40
CA GLN A 218 -4.65 -6.47 -0.44
C GLN A 218 -4.54 -6.06 -1.91
N LEU A 219 -4.30 -7.04 -2.78
CA LEU A 219 -4.30 -6.87 -4.24
C LEU A 219 -5.64 -7.30 -4.81
N TYR A 220 -6.08 -6.61 -5.86
CA TYR A 220 -7.27 -7.01 -6.60
C TYR A 220 -7.10 -6.70 -8.10
N GLY A 221 -8.04 -7.20 -8.92
CA GLY A 221 -8.06 -6.90 -10.37
C GLY A 221 -6.92 -7.56 -11.15
N TYR A 222 -6.52 -8.77 -10.75
CA TYR A 222 -5.35 -9.46 -11.28
C TYR A 222 -5.77 -10.91 -11.70
N ASP A 223 -5.28 -11.47 -12.83
CA ASP A 223 -5.41 -12.92 -13.26
C ASP A 223 -4.33 -13.96 -12.83
N VAL A 224 -4.64 -14.94 -11.97
CA VAL A 224 -3.59 -15.73 -11.28
C VAL A 224 -2.73 -16.47 -12.32
N PRO A 225 -1.40 -16.24 -12.37
CA PRO A 225 -0.56 -16.80 -13.39
C PRO A 225 -0.48 -18.31 -13.20
N PRO A 226 -0.29 -19.08 -14.29
CA PRO A 226 -0.08 -20.51 -14.18
C PRO A 226 1.07 -20.82 -13.23
N MET A 227 0.83 -21.68 -12.24
CA MET A 227 1.81 -22.07 -11.23
C MET A 227 2.86 -23.00 -11.84
N SER A 228 3.91 -22.43 -12.43
CA SER A 228 5.12 -23.18 -12.79
C SER A 228 5.87 -23.58 -11.52
N SER A 229 6.71 -24.62 -11.57
CA SER A 229 7.53 -25.01 -10.40
C SER A 229 8.41 -23.85 -9.89
N ALA A 230 8.88 -22.98 -10.78
CA ALA A 230 9.66 -21.78 -10.41
C ALA A 230 8.80 -20.71 -9.73
N ALA A 231 7.56 -20.51 -10.19
CA ALA A 231 6.60 -19.62 -9.55
C ALA A 231 6.25 -20.16 -8.15
N THR A 232 5.90 -21.44 -8.03
CA THR A 232 5.60 -22.10 -6.76
C THR A 232 6.75 -21.94 -5.75
N ASN A 233 7.99 -22.19 -6.17
CA ASN A 233 9.16 -22.01 -5.33
C ASN A 233 9.30 -20.57 -4.82
N THR A 234 9.17 -19.57 -5.70
CA THR A 234 9.23 -18.15 -5.33
C THR A 234 8.09 -17.78 -4.37
N ALA A 235 6.89 -18.31 -4.57
CA ALA A 235 5.73 -18.05 -3.71
C ALA A 235 6.02 -18.50 -2.27
N CYS A 236 6.53 -19.72 -2.14
CA CYS A 236 6.86 -20.31 -0.85
C CYS A 236 7.99 -19.57 -0.13
N TRP A 237 8.99 -19.07 -0.88
CA TRP A 237 10.02 -18.22 -0.31
C TRP A 237 9.47 -16.91 0.25
N ASN A 238 8.59 -16.24 -0.50
CA ASN A 238 7.95 -15.01 -0.03
C ASN A 238 7.08 -15.29 1.21
N ALA A 239 6.27 -16.35 1.18
CA ALA A 239 5.44 -16.75 2.31
C ALA A 239 6.26 -17.08 3.56
N TRP A 240 7.38 -17.79 3.42
CA TRP A 240 8.26 -18.08 4.55
C TRP A 240 8.93 -16.81 5.10
N ARG A 241 9.49 -15.96 4.24
CA ARG A 241 10.12 -14.69 4.68
C ARG A 241 9.12 -13.82 5.43
N TRP A 242 7.86 -13.81 4.97
CA TRP A 242 6.78 -13.19 5.70
C TRP A 242 6.54 -13.87 7.04
N TYR A 243 6.36 -15.18 7.10
CA TYR A 243 6.15 -15.90 8.36
C TYR A 243 7.27 -15.63 9.38
N ALA A 244 8.52 -15.62 8.93
CA ALA A 244 9.71 -15.40 9.75
C ALA A 244 10.00 -13.91 10.06
N ASP A 245 9.20 -12.99 9.52
CA ASP A 245 9.37 -11.54 9.66
C ASP A 245 10.77 -11.04 9.26
N LEU A 246 11.35 -11.64 8.23
CA LEU A 246 12.72 -11.37 7.83
C LEU A 246 12.82 -10.14 6.91
N PRO A 247 13.75 -9.20 7.18
CA PRO A 247 14.04 -8.10 6.28
C PRO A 247 14.53 -8.62 4.93
N ARG A 248 14.30 -7.90 3.84
CA ARG A 248 14.78 -8.31 2.50
C ARG A 248 16.30 -8.10 2.31
N GLU A 249 16.93 -7.33 3.19
CA GLU A 249 18.35 -6.97 3.11
C GLU A 249 19.29 -8.07 3.60
N THR A 250 18.73 -9.17 4.13
CA THR A 250 19.47 -10.38 4.44
C THR A 250 20.00 -11.00 3.15
N ASP A 251 21.28 -11.34 3.14
CA ASP A 251 21.85 -12.11 2.04
C ASP A 251 21.23 -13.52 2.00
N THR A 252 21.40 -14.22 0.87
CA THR A 252 20.87 -15.58 0.70
C THR A 252 21.35 -16.56 1.76
N LEU A 253 22.51 -16.31 2.36
CA LEU A 253 23.11 -17.18 3.35
C LEU A 253 22.44 -17.01 4.72
N SER A 254 22.17 -15.77 5.13
CA SER A 254 21.48 -15.43 6.37
C SER A 254 20.02 -15.86 6.34
N ASP A 255 19.34 -15.72 5.20
CA ASP A 255 18.01 -16.32 5.00
C ASP A 255 18.01 -17.84 5.15
N PHE A 256 19.00 -18.51 4.55
CA PHE A 256 19.12 -19.95 4.65
C PHE A 256 19.41 -20.40 6.10
N GLN A 257 20.27 -19.67 6.82
CA GLN A 257 20.56 -19.92 8.23
C GLN A 257 19.32 -19.72 9.10
N ALA A 258 18.54 -18.66 8.85
CA ALA A 258 17.28 -18.42 9.56
C ALA A 258 16.26 -19.55 9.28
N PHE A 259 16.11 -19.98 8.02
CA PHE A 259 15.21 -21.07 7.64
C PHE A 259 15.56 -22.39 8.34
N THR A 260 16.84 -22.79 8.28
CA THR A 260 17.30 -24.04 8.89
C THR A 260 17.16 -24.04 10.41
N ALA A 261 17.37 -22.88 11.05
CA ALA A 261 17.11 -22.70 12.47
C ALA A 261 15.62 -22.80 12.82
N SER A 262 14.73 -22.17 12.03
CA SER A 262 13.28 -22.17 12.25
C SER A 262 12.65 -23.55 12.15
N PHE A 263 13.10 -24.38 11.20
CA PHE A 263 12.51 -25.70 10.98
C PHE A 263 13.17 -26.83 11.79
N GLN A 264 14.12 -26.51 12.69
CA GLN A 264 14.96 -27.50 13.37
C GLN A 264 15.41 -28.61 12.43
N ILE A 265 15.72 -28.27 11.17
CA ILE A 265 16.21 -29.24 10.19
C ILE A 265 17.60 -29.61 10.68
N SER A 266 17.60 -30.66 11.48
CA SER A 266 18.78 -31.21 12.12
C SER A 266 19.83 -31.44 11.04
N ARG A 267 21.06 -31.02 11.34
CA ARG A 267 22.29 -31.41 10.62
C ARG A 267 22.49 -32.94 10.53
N SER A 268 21.52 -33.77 10.94
CA SER A 268 21.63 -35.22 10.96
C SER A 268 21.76 -35.89 9.60
N ASN A 269 21.50 -35.17 8.49
CA ASN A 269 21.53 -35.77 7.15
C ASN A 269 22.61 -35.21 6.22
N GLY A 270 23.70 -34.63 6.75
CA GLY A 270 24.92 -34.35 5.98
C GLY A 270 24.66 -33.74 4.59
N LEU A 271 23.99 -32.59 4.53
CA LEU A 271 23.76 -31.92 3.26
C LEU A 271 25.09 -31.33 2.75
N PRO A 272 25.50 -31.61 1.48
CA PRO A 272 26.71 -31.04 0.92
C PRO A 272 26.61 -29.52 0.84
N GLU A 273 27.74 -28.85 1.01
CA GLU A 273 27.89 -27.42 0.69
C GLU A 273 27.30 -27.13 -0.70
N PHE A 274 26.44 -26.11 -0.79
CA PHE A 274 25.89 -25.57 -2.04
C PHE A 274 24.96 -26.50 -2.85
N PHE A 275 23.80 -26.86 -2.28
CA PHE A 275 22.62 -27.19 -3.10
C PHE A 275 21.75 -25.94 -3.29
N PRO A 276 21.27 -25.61 -4.50
CA PRO A 276 20.23 -24.60 -4.70
C PRO A 276 18.96 -25.10 -4.00
N PHE A 277 18.63 -24.48 -2.86
CA PHE A 277 17.56 -24.92 -1.99
C PHE A 277 16.18 -24.59 -2.59
N ASP A 278 15.24 -25.53 -2.48
CA ASP A 278 13.89 -25.45 -3.04
C ASP A 278 12.89 -25.01 -1.96
N GLY A 279 12.40 -23.78 -2.05
CA GLY A 279 11.37 -23.20 -1.20
C GLY A 279 10.06 -23.99 -1.19
N SER A 280 9.85 -24.92 -2.13
CA SER A 280 8.75 -25.89 -2.04
C SER A 280 8.80 -26.70 -0.74
N LEU A 281 9.95 -26.83 -0.08
CA LEU A 281 10.08 -27.49 1.24
C LEU A 281 9.28 -26.79 2.35
N PHE A 282 9.19 -25.44 2.34
CA PHE A 282 8.35 -24.71 3.28
C PHE A 282 6.88 -25.06 3.09
N CYS A 283 6.39 -24.92 1.85
CA CYS A 283 5.00 -25.22 1.54
C CYS A 283 4.67 -26.71 1.71
N LYS A 284 5.61 -27.63 1.44
CA LYS A 284 5.45 -29.08 1.71
C LYS A 284 5.40 -29.39 3.21
N HIS A 285 6.16 -28.67 4.03
CA HIS A 285 6.07 -28.83 5.48
C HIS A 285 4.73 -28.32 6.00
N GLN A 286 4.25 -27.18 5.49
CA GLN A 286 2.89 -26.69 5.77
C GLN A 286 1.83 -27.68 5.26
N GLU A 287 1.99 -28.27 4.07
CA GLU A 287 1.11 -29.31 3.54
C GLU A 287 0.98 -30.51 4.48
N GLN A 288 2.09 -30.96 5.05
CA GLN A 288 2.09 -32.03 6.06
C GLN A 288 1.39 -31.58 7.37
N ALA A 289 1.58 -30.33 7.79
CA ALA A 289 0.94 -29.76 8.98
C ALA A 289 -0.59 -29.57 8.79
N PHE A 290 -1.05 -29.27 7.57
CA PHE A 290 -2.46 -29.08 7.21
C PHE A 290 -3.15 -30.35 6.67
N GLY A 291 -2.56 -31.54 6.86
CA GLY A 291 -3.23 -32.82 6.59
C GLY A 291 -3.14 -33.33 5.14
N GLY A 292 -2.08 -32.98 4.41
CA GLY A 292 -1.69 -33.65 3.16
C GLY A 292 -2.47 -33.23 1.90
N GLY A 293 -2.85 -31.96 1.79
CA GLY A 293 -3.49 -31.43 0.57
C GLY A 293 -2.47 -30.93 -0.45
N ASN A 294 -2.65 -31.24 -1.74
CA ASN A 294 -1.79 -30.83 -2.86
C ASN A 294 -1.06 -29.49 -2.63
N LEU A 295 0.26 -29.47 -2.78
CA LEU A 295 1.13 -28.29 -2.74
C LEU A 295 0.55 -27.05 -3.44
N ASP A 296 -0.11 -27.21 -4.59
CA ASP A 296 -0.77 -26.08 -5.27
C ASP A 296 -1.90 -25.49 -4.43
N ARG A 297 -2.67 -26.33 -3.74
CA ARG A 297 -3.75 -25.91 -2.83
C ARG A 297 -3.19 -25.29 -1.55
N VAL A 298 -2.05 -25.76 -1.05
CA VAL A 298 -1.39 -25.21 0.14
C VAL A 298 -0.73 -23.89 -0.18
N VAL A 299 -0.08 -23.78 -1.34
CA VAL A 299 0.40 -22.49 -1.86
C VAL A 299 -0.81 -21.59 -1.98
N GLN A 300 -1.83 -21.92 -2.76
CA GLN A 300 -3.05 -21.12 -2.86
C GLN A 300 -3.65 -20.78 -1.50
N SER A 301 -3.76 -21.72 -0.54
CA SER A 301 -4.30 -21.44 0.80
C SER A 301 -3.38 -20.60 1.67
N GLU A 302 -2.07 -20.66 1.50
CA GLU A 302 -1.13 -19.73 2.14
C GLU A 302 -1.23 -18.36 1.45
N LEU A 303 -1.36 -18.30 0.12
CA LEU A 303 -1.69 -17.06 -0.62
C LEU A 303 -3.09 -16.50 -0.25
N THR A 304 -4.01 -17.35 0.26
CA THR A 304 -5.41 -16.99 0.62
C THR A 304 -5.56 -16.70 2.12
N ASN A 305 -4.91 -17.46 3.01
CA ASN A 305 -4.85 -17.25 4.46
C ASN A 305 -3.96 -16.06 4.82
N PHE A 306 -2.93 -15.81 4.01
CA PHE A 306 -2.16 -14.57 3.96
C PHE A 306 -2.59 -13.81 2.71
N ALA A 307 -3.84 -13.32 2.70
CA ALA A 307 -4.44 -12.60 1.59
C ALA A 307 -3.42 -11.70 0.86
N ASP A 308 -3.11 -12.11 -0.38
CA ASP A 308 -2.44 -11.39 -1.47
C ASP A 308 -0.96 -11.64 -1.73
N ILE A 309 -0.70 -12.71 -2.48
CA ILE A 309 0.52 -12.88 -3.27
C ILE A 309 0.15 -13.12 -4.73
N ARG A 310 0.67 -12.28 -5.63
CA ARG A 310 0.99 -12.71 -6.99
C ARG A 310 2.44 -12.50 -7.36
N LEU A 311 2.93 -13.51 -8.06
CA LEU A 311 4.18 -13.63 -8.78
C LEU A 311 4.00 -13.37 -10.28
N ASP A 312 4.12 -12.13 -10.73
CA ASP A 312 4.29 -11.82 -12.14
C ASP A 312 5.26 -10.66 -12.37
N SER A 313 6.54 -11.02 -12.43
CA SER A 313 7.50 -10.30 -13.27
C SER A 313 8.40 -11.31 -13.98
N TYR A 314 7.80 -12.03 -14.94
CA TYR A 314 8.56 -12.80 -15.92
C TYR A 314 9.16 -11.84 -16.95
N HIS A 315 10.46 -11.57 -16.83
CA HIS A 315 11.36 -11.29 -17.95
C HIS A 315 12.49 -12.35 -17.91
N PRO A 316 12.97 -12.92 -19.03
CA PRO A 316 13.75 -14.17 -19.05
C PRO A 316 15.22 -14.07 -18.61
N GLN A 317 15.55 -13.30 -17.57
CA GLN A 317 16.93 -13.18 -17.05
C GLN A 317 17.13 -13.80 -15.65
N TRP A 318 16.11 -14.46 -15.09
CA TRP A 318 16.14 -15.05 -13.74
C TRP A 318 16.87 -16.40 -13.61
N ILE A 319 17.56 -16.86 -14.66
CA ILE A 319 18.35 -18.11 -14.60
C ILE A 319 19.81 -17.78 -14.85
N ARG A 320 20.52 -17.34 -13.80
CA ARG A 320 21.96 -17.60 -13.53
C ARG A 320 22.40 -16.93 -12.21
N TYR A 321 22.43 -17.71 -11.12
CA TYR A 321 23.49 -17.78 -10.10
C TYR A 321 23.99 -16.47 -9.40
N PRO A 322 24.87 -16.56 -8.37
CA PRO A 322 24.73 -15.84 -7.11
C PRO A 322 25.27 -14.41 -7.16
N GLY A 323 24.49 -13.45 -6.67
CA GLY A 323 24.90 -12.06 -6.52
C GLY A 323 23.68 -11.16 -6.24
N PRO A 324 23.88 -9.96 -5.67
CA PRO A 324 22.79 -9.05 -5.36
C PRO A 324 22.08 -8.64 -6.65
N MET A 325 20.77 -8.92 -6.74
CA MET A 325 19.98 -8.58 -7.93
C MET A 325 19.76 -7.06 -8.03
N PRO A 326 19.88 -6.47 -9.22
CA PRO A 326 19.56 -5.08 -9.45
C PRO A 326 18.04 -4.84 -9.43
N LEU A 327 17.67 -3.62 -9.07
CA LEU A 327 16.30 -3.09 -9.03
C LEU A 327 15.58 -3.32 -10.37
N VAL A 328 14.40 -3.95 -10.34
CA VAL A 328 13.54 -4.10 -11.53
C VAL A 328 12.26 -3.29 -11.34
N ASP A 329 12.08 -2.36 -12.27
CA ASP A 329 10.98 -1.43 -12.45
C ASP A 329 9.75 -2.17 -13.02
N ILE A 330 8.57 -1.92 -12.45
CA ILE A 330 7.33 -2.62 -12.81
C ILE A 330 6.66 -1.86 -13.96
N ARG A 331 6.68 -2.44 -15.16
CA ARG A 331 5.90 -1.94 -16.30
C ARG A 331 4.63 -2.78 -16.51
N PRO A 332 3.50 -2.15 -16.84
CA PRO A 332 2.25 -2.85 -17.12
C PRO A 332 2.33 -3.68 -18.41
N GLY A 333 1.76 -4.89 -18.37
CA GLY A 333 1.66 -5.79 -19.50
C GLY A 333 0.64 -5.32 -20.54
N ASN A 334 1.13 -4.65 -21.58
CA ASN A 334 0.69 -4.62 -22.98
C ASN A 334 0.94 -3.23 -23.59
N GLN A 335 2.20 -2.99 -23.98
CA GLN A 335 2.45 -2.27 -25.23
C GLN A 335 3.15 -3.25 -26.16
N ARG A 336 2.42 -3.70 -27.18
CA ARG A 336 3.05 -4.32 -28.34
C ARG A 336 3.71 -3.20 -29.11
N ASP A 337 4.99 -3.35 -29.38
CA ASP A 337 5.74 -2.49 -30.30
C ASP A 337 5.01 -2.40 -31.65
N PHE A 338 4.63 -1.18 -32.02
CA PHE A 338 4.69 -0.63 -33.38
C PHE A 338 4.95 0.87 -33.29
#